data_AF-A0A935JEB1-F1
#
_entry.id   AF-A0A935JEB1-F1
#
_cell.length_a   1.000
_cell.length_b   1.000
_cell.length_c   1.000
_cell.angle_alpha   90.00
_cell.angle_beta   90.00
_cell.angle_gamma   90.00
#
_symmetry.space_group_name_H-M   'P 1'
#
loop_
_entity.id
_entity.type
_entity.pdbx_description
1 polymer ?
#
loop_
_entity_poly.entity_id
_entity_poly.type
_entity_poly.pdbx_seq_one_letter_code
_entity_poly.pdbx_strand_id
1 'polypeptide(L)'
;MNLTRCPVCHSHITLEAIVQDEAGRELMALLANLDGDLSRALVTYLGLFRPEKRDLSNDRALRIAKEVMALTNDSARLSHALAQTVEMLRAKDGLPLKNHNYLIKVMSSLAPGLAITQESPARLMSKTEQALIKVEKIKERYR
;
A
#
# COMPACT_ATOMS: atom_id res chain seq x y z
N MET A 1 16.19 -1.60 -10.25
CA MET A 1 14.98 -1.15 -10.97
C MET A 1 15.06 0.35 -11.11
N ASN A 2 14.98 0.91 -12.32
CA ASN A 2 14.93 2.37 -12.47
C ASN A 2 13.48 2.80 -12.29
N LEU A 3 13.21 3.77 -11.41
CA LEU A 3 11.85 4.25 -11.11
C LEU A 3 11.10 4.69 -12.38
N THR A 4 11.84 5.30 -13.31
CA THR A 4 11.36 5.85 -14.58
C THR A 4 11.39 4.86 -15.75
N ARG A 5 11.53 3.56 -15.48
CA ARG A 5 11.52 2.51 -16.52
C ARG A 5 10.44 1.48 -16.22
N CYS A 6 9.49 1.33 -17.15
CA CYS A 6 8.41 0.35 -16.99
C CYS A 6 8.98 -1.08 -16.95
N PRO A 7 8.65 -1.90 -15.92
CA PRO A 7 9.12 -3.27 -15.85
C PRO A 7 8.42 -4.21 -16.85
N VAL A 8 7.31 -3.77 -17.46
CA VAL A 8 6.49 -4.58 -18.37
C VAL A 8 6.87 -4.34 -19.83
N CYS A 9 6.88 -3.09 -20.29
CA CYS A 9 7.15 -2.74 -21.69
C CYS A 9 8.51 -2.06 -21.90
N HIS A 10 9.27 -1.82 -20.84
CA HIS A 10 10.60 -1.18 -20.88
C HIS A 10 10.66 0.26 -21.40
N SER A 11 9.52 0.89 -21.68
CA SER A 11 9.44 2.32 -21.99
C SER A 11 9.97 3.20 -20.86
N HIS A 12 10.54 4.33 -21.24
CA HIS A 12 10.96 5.39 -20.34
C HIS A 12 9.79 6.33 -20.02
N ILE A 13 9.62 6.66 -18.74
CA ILE A 13 8.61 7.61 -18.25
C ILE A 13 9.36 8.71 -17.51
N THR A 14 9.26 9.95 -17.95
CA THR A 14 9.84 11.08 -17.23
C THR A 14 8.94 11.49 -16.06
N LEU A 15 9.51 12.06 -14.99
CA LEU A 15 8.70 12.47 -13.84
C LEU A 15 7.76 13.62 -14.21
N GLU A 16 8.19 14.49 -15.12
CA GLU A 16 7.42 15.59 -15.70
C GLU A 16 6.17 15.07 -16.44
N ALA A 17 6.27 13.92 -17.11
CA ALA A 17 5.13 13.31 -17.79
C ALA A 17 4.05 12.81 -16.82
N ILE A 18 4.44 12.39 -15.60
CA ILE A 18 3.49 11.93 -14.58
C ILE A 18 2.67 13.09 -14.00
N VAL A 19 3.25 14.30 -13.94
CA VAL A 19 2.65 15.50 -13.32
C VAL A 19 2.28 16.58 -14.34
N GLN A 20 2.06 16.18 -15.59
CA GLN A 20 1.79 17.12 -16.68
C GLN A 20 0.45 17.86 -16.48
N ASP A 21 -0.59 17.15 -16.05
CA ASP A 21 -1.91 17.71 -15.77
C ASP A 21 -2.11 18.01 -14.27
N GLU A 22 -3.15 18.78 -13.98
CA GLU A 22 -3.44 19.23 -12.62
C GLU A 22 -3.84 18.09 -11.68
N ALA A 23 -4.64 17.14 -12.17
CA ALA A 23 -5.06 16.00 -11.36
C ALA A 23 -3.87 15.08 -11.03
N GLY A 24 -2.94 14.91 -11.98
CA GLY A 24 -1.68 14.18 -11.78
C GLY A 24 -0.80 14.84 -10.72
N ARG A 25 -0.63 16.17 -10.78
CA ARG A 25 0.09 16.94 -9.74
C ARG A 25 -0.52 16.75 -8.36
N GLU A 26 -1.82 16.94 -8.25
CA GLU A 26 -2.50 16.87 -6.97
C GLU A 26 -2.49 15.45 -6.40
N LEU A 27 -2.67 14.43 -7.25
CA LEU A 27 -2.57 13.02 -6.83
C LEU A 27 -1.16 12.69 -6.32
N MET A 28 -0.12 13.13 -7.01
CA MET A 28 1.26 12.91 -6.56
C MET A 28 1.57 13.64 -5.26
N ALA A 29 1.09 14.89 -5.10
CA ALA A 29 1.23 15.64 -3.86
C ALA A 29 0.50 14.95 -2.69
N LEU A 30 -0.70 14.42 -2.94
CA LEU A 30 -1.44 13.62 -1.95
C LEU A 30 -0.63 12.40 -1.53
N LEU A 31 -0.16 11.60 -2.49
CA LEU A 31 0.58 10.36 -2.21
C LEU A 31 1.91 10.60 -1.50
N ALA A 32 2.59 11.70 -1.80
CA ALA A 32 3.87 12.07 -1.20
C ALA A 32 3.75 12.52 0.27
N ASN A 33 2.56 12.99 0.68
CA ASN A 33 2.30 13.44 2.05
C ASN A 33 1.79 12.33 2.99
N LEU A 34 1.53 11.13 2.45
CA LEU A 34 1.07 9.99 3.25
C LEU A 34 2.26 9.21 3.82
N ASP A 35 2.02 8.52 4.94
CA ASP A 35 2.86 7.42 5.40
C ASP A 35 3.10 6.41 4.24
N GLY A 36 4.28 5.79 4.24
CA GLY A 36 4.71 4.89 3.17
C GLY A 36 3.82 3.67 2.99
N ASP A 37 3.26 3.13 4.08
CA ASP A 37 2.38 1.96 4.01
C ASP A 37 1.00 2.33 3.50
N LEU A 38 0.42 3.41 4.01
CA LEU A 38 -0.86 3.93 3.50
C LEU A 38 -0.75 4.36 2.03
N SER A 39 0.35 5.04 1.65
CA SER A 39 0.61 5.44 0.27
C SER A 39 0.67 4.24 -0.66
N ARG A 40 1.43 3.20 -0.29
CA ARG A 40 1.53 1.94 -1.05
C ARG A 40 0.19 1.22 -1.15
N ALA A 41 -0.54 1.10 -0.04
CA ALA A 41 -1.84 0.44 -0.01
C ALA A 41 -2.84 1.17 -0.91
N LEU A 42 -2.88 2.50 -0.86
CA LEU A 42 -3.73 3.32 -1.70
C LEU A 42 -3.42 3.17 -3.19
N VAL A 43 -2.13 3.19 -3.59
CA VAL A 43 -1.72 2.97 -4.98
C VAL A 43 -2.21 1.62 -5.51
N THR A 44 -2.07 0.55 -4.71
CA THR A 44 -2.54 -0.78 -5.15
C THR A 44 -4.06 -0.88 -5.21
N TYR A 45 -4.77 -0.20 -4.29
CA TYR A 45 -6.22 -0.12 -4.28
C TYR A 45 -6.79 0.64 -5.49
N LEU A 46 -6.15 1.73 -5.91
CA LEU A 46 -6.51 2.47 -7.13
C LEU A 46 -6.50 1.55 -8.37
N GLY A 47 -5.55 0.60 -8.42
CA GLY A 47 -5.48 -0.40 -9.49
C GLY A 47 -6.75 -1.24 -9.66
N LEU A 48 -7.54 -1.43 -8.60
CA LEU A 48 -8.80 -2.18 -8.65
C LEU A 48 -9.92 -1.46 -9.43
N PHE A 49 -9.77 -0.16 -9.71
CA PHE A 49 -10.73 0.64 -10.48
C PHE A 49 -10.36 0.76 -11.96
N ARG A 50 -9.22 0.20 -12.39
CA ARG A 50 -8.76 0.25 -13.77
C ARG A 50 -9.66 -0.59 -14.67
N PRO A 51 -10.34 0.01 -15.66
CA PRO A 51 -11.09 -0.74 -16.65
C PRO A 51 -10.18 -1.65 -17.50
N GLU A 52 -10.73 -2.74 -18.04
CA GLU A 52 -9.95 -3.69 -18.85
C GLU A 52 -9.32 -3.06 -20.09
N LYS A 53 -10.05 -2.17 -20.77
CA LYS A 53 -9.65 -1.63 -22.09
C LYS A 53 -8.91 -0.29 -22.05
N ARG A 54 -8.80 0.35 -20.89
CA ARG A 54 -8.21 1.70 -20.79
C ARG A 54 -7.58 1.93 -19.43
N ASP A 55 -6.63 2.86 -19.42
CA ASP A 55 -6.02 3.29 -18.18
C ASP A 55 -6.97 4.09 -17.30
N LEU A 56 -6.68 4.09 -16.00
CA LEU A 56 -7.38 4.92 -15.04
C LEU A 56 -6.90 6.36 -15.24
N SER A 57 -7.81 7.28 -15.55
CA SER A 57 -7.45 8.70 -15.70
C SER A 57 -7.04 9.32 -14.36
N ASN A 58 -6.17 10.33 -14.41
CA ASN A 58 -5.70 11.04 -13.21
C ASN A 58 -6.85 11.69 -12.44
N ASP A 59 -7.82 12.33 -13.11
CA ASP A 59 -9.01 12.89 -12.46
C ASP A 59 -9.79 11.86 -11.65
N ARG A 60 -9.96 10.66 -12.22
CA ARG A 60 -10.71 9.59 -11.57
C ARG A 60 -9.89 8.99 -10.42
N ALA A 61 -8.59 8.79 -10.61
CA ALA A 61 -7.70 8.30 -9.56
C ALA A 61 -7.66 9.26 -8.36
N LEU A 62 -7.52 10.56 -8.62
CA LEU A 62 -7.55 11.61 -7.61
C LEU A 62 -8.87 11.66 -6.85
N ARG A 63 -10.00 11.62 -7.56
CA ARG A 63 -11.33 11.57 -6.93
C ARG A 63 -11.46 10.36 -6.00
N ILE A 64 -11.09 9.17 -6.48
CA ILE A 64 -11.12 7.94 -5.68
C ILE A 64 -10.20 8.07 -4.45
N ALA A 65 -8.99 8.60 -4.62
CA ALA A 65 -8.05 8.78 -3.52
C ALA A 65 -8.64 9.71 -2.44
N LYS A 66 -9.21 10.85 -2.82
CA LYS A 66 -9.87 11.79 -1.89
C LYS A 66 -11.07 11.15 -1.19
N GLU A 67 -11.90 10.40 -1.92
CA GLU A 67 -13.04 9.66 -1.35
C GLU A 67 -12.59 8.65 -0.28
N VAL A 68 -11.50 7.92 -0.55
CA VAL A 68 -10.92 6.96 0.40
C VAL A 68 -10.37 7.67 1.64
N MET A 69 -9.62 8.76 1.46
CA MET A 69 -9.07 9.53 2.57
C MET A 69 -10.14 10.16 3.45
N ALA A 70 -11.33 10.44 2.90
CA ALA A 70 -12.47 10.96 3.66
C ALA A 70 -13.19 9.89 4.51
N LEU A 71 -12.90 8.60 4.34
CA LEU A 71 -13.57 7.52 5.09
C LEU A 71 -13.17 7.49 6.56
N THR A 72 -11.93 7.85 6.90
CA THR A 72 -11.43 7.84 8.27
C THR A 72 -10.12 8.64 8.39
N ASN A 73 -9.89 9.21 9.57
CA ASN A 73 -8.62 9.86 9.93
C ASN A 73 -7.59 8.87 10.53
N ASP A 74 -7.98 7.61 10.74
CA ASP A 74 -7.09 6.56 11.25
C ASP A 74 -6.29 5.93 10.10
N SER A 75 -5.10 6.47 9.85
CA SER A 75 -4.22 6.04 8.75
C SER A 75 -3.79 4.57 8.84
N ALA A 76 -3.56 4.06 10.05
CA ALA A 76 -3.13 2.68 10.26
C ALA A 76 -4.26 1.69 9.92
N ARG A 77 -5.47 1.97 10.42
CA ARG A 77 -6.66 1.18 10.10
C ARG A 77 -6.99 1.25 8.61
N LEU A 78 -6.88 2.43 7.99
CA LEU A 78 -7.16 2.61 6.57
C LEU A 78 -6.17 1.82 5.71
N SER A 79 -4.87 1.91 6.01
CA SER A 79 -3.82 1.17 5.31
C SER A 79 -4.07 -0.33 5.33
N HIS A 80 -4.37 -0.88 6.51
CA HIS A 80 -4.68 -2.30 6.66
C HIS A 80 -5.95 -2.71 5.89
N ALA A 81 -7.02 -1.92 5.98
CA ALA A 81 -8.26 -2.20 5.27
C ALA A 81 -8.09 -2.20 3.74
N LEU A 82 -7.30 -1.26 3.20
CA LEU A 82 -6.96 -1.19 1.79
C LEU A 82 -6.18 -2.43 1.34
N ALA A 83 -5.12 -2.78 2.07
CA ALA A 83 -4.30 -3.96 1.77
C ALA A 83 -5.13 -5.25 1.76
N GLN A 84 -5.91 -5.49 2.83
CA GLN A 84 -6.79 -6.65 2.93
C GLN A 84 -7.83 -6.69 1.81
N THR A 85 -8.39 -5.54 1.42
CA THR A 85 -9.35 -5.47 0.31
C THR A 85 -8.70 -5.86 -1.03
N VAL A 86 -7.47 -5.40 -1.28
CA VAL A 86 -6.72 -5.74 -2.49
C VAL A 86 -6.43 -7.24 -2.56
N GLU A 87 -5.97 -7.84 -1.47
CA GLU A 87 -5.71 -9.29 -1.40
C GLU A 87 -6.96 -10.11 -1.66
N MET A 88 -8.07 -9.78 -0.97
CA MET A 88 -9.35 -10.48 -1.12
C MET A 88 -9.90 -10.42 -2.55
N LEU A 89 -9.71 -9.30 -3.25
CA LEU A 89 -10.25 -9.13 -4.60
C LEU A 89 -9.34 -9.71 -5.69
N ARG A 90 -8.01 -9.67 -5.50
CA ARG A 90 -7.07 -10.35 -6.41
C ARG A 90 -7.28 -11.86 -6.41
N ALA A 91 -7.64 -12.45 -5.28
CA ALA A 91 -7.96 -13.87 -5.19
C ALA A 91 -9.26 -14.27 -5.93
N LYS A 92 -10.13 -13.31 -6.27
CA LYS A 92 -11.47 -13.56 -6.83
C LYS A 92 -11.61 -13.27 -8.34
N ASP A 93 -10.53 -12.85 -8.99
CA ASP A 93 -10.48 -12.47 -10.41
C ASP A 93 -11.72 -11.68 -10.88
N GLY A 94 -11.95 -10.55 -10.19
CA GLY A 94 -13.19 -9.77 -10.30
C GLY A 94 -13.15 -8.63 -11.31
N LEU A 95 -14.34 -8.18 -11.71
CA LEU A 95 -14.51 -6.97 -12.52
C LEU A 95 -13.98 -5.71 -11.79
N PRO A 96 -13.56 -4.68 -12.53
CA PRO A 96 -13.15 -3.41 -11.95
C PRO A 96 -14.21 -2.82 -11.03
N LEU A 97 -13.76 -2.27 -9.91
CA LEU A 97 -14.64 -1.68 -8.91
C LEU A 97 -15.33 -0.42 -9.44
N LYS A 98 -16.57 -0.22 -8.96
CA LYS A 98 -17.39 0.96 -9.23
C LYS A 98 -17.51 1.90 -8.03
N ASN A 99 -17.29 1.40 -6.82
CA ASN A 99 -17.46 2.11 -5.55
C ASN A 99 -16.63 1.46 -4.41
N HIS A 100 -16.74 1.99 -3.20
CA HIS A 100 -15.98 1.57 -2.01
C HIS A 100 -16.67 0.52 -1.14
N ASN A 101 -17.76 -0.12 -1.61
CA ASN A 101 -18.56 -1.01 -0.76
C ASN A 101 -17.75 -2.17 -0.15
N TYR A 102 -16.79 -2.73 -0.90
CA TYR A 102 -15.88 -3.75 -0.37
C TYR A 102 -14.97 -3.20 0.72
N LEU A 103 -14.38 -2.03 0.51
CA LEU A 103 -13.50 -1.38 1.49
C LEU A 103 -14.27 -1.05 2.77
N ILE A 104 -15.47 -0.47 2.64
CA ILE A 104 -16.35 -0.16 3.77
C ILE A 104 -16.67 -1.44 4.55
N LYS A 105 -16.99 -2.55 3.86
CA LYS A 105 -17.24 -3.84 4.50
C LYS A 105 -16.02 -4.35 5.27
N VAL A 106 -14.83 -4.26 4.69
CA VAL A 106 -13.58 -4.66 5.35
C VAL A 106 -13.30 -3.77 6.57
N MET A 107 -13.41 -2.45 6.43
CA MET A 107 -13.23 -1.51 7.54
C MET A 107 -14.18 -1.79 8.71
N SER A 108 -15.45 -2.09 8.44
CA SER A 108 -16.44 -2.43 9.47
C SER A 108 -16.14 -3.75 10.17
N SER A 109 -15.44 -4.68 9.52
CA SER A 109 -15.01 -5.95 10.12
C SER A 109 -13.76 -5.82 10.99
N LEU A 110 -12.97 -4.77 10.79
CA LEU A 110 -11.81 -4.47 11.63
C LEU A 110 -12.30 -3.83 12.94
N ALA A 111 -12.10 -4.51 14.06
CA ALA A 111 -12.46 -4.00 15.37
C ALA A 111 -11.75 -2.65 15.63
N PRO A 112 -12.47 -1.62 16.14
CA PRO A 112 -11.86 -0.34 16.46
C PRO A 112 -10.83 -0.53 17.59
N GLY A 113 -9.60 -0.09 17.37
CA GLY A 113 -8.56 -0.09 18.40
C GLY A 113 -7.62 -1.30 18.41
N LEU A 114 -7.59 -2.14 17.36
CA LEU A 114 -6.40 -2.96 17.19
C LEU A 114 -5.20 -2.02 17.00
N ALA A 115 -4.30 -2.00 17.97
CA ALA A 115 -2.91 -1.70 17.71
C ALA A 115 -2.43 -2.81 16.76
N ILE A 116 -2.59 -2.57 15.46
CA ILE A 116 -2.12 -3.46 14.42
C ILE A 116 -0.61 -3.38 14.53
N THR A 117 -0.02 -4.32 15.26
CA THR A 117 1.41 -4.55 15.21
C THR A 117 1.71 -4.84 13.76
N GLN A 118 2.29 -3.85 13.07
CA GLN A 118 3.02 -4.16 11.88
C GLN A 118 4.01 -5.23 12.31
N GLU A 119 3.80 -6.47 11.87
CA GLU A 119 4.93 -7.35 11.66
C GLU A 119 5.73 -6.68 10.54
N SER A 120 6.52 -5.67 10.93
CA SER A 120 7.79 -5.39 10.31
C SER A 120 8.39 -6.76 10.06
N PRO A 121 8.70 -7.13 8.80
CA PRO A 121 9.18 -8.47 8.48
C PRO A 121 10.27 -8.76 9.47
N ALA A 122 10.00 -9.69 10.39
CA ALA A 122 10.80 -9.91 11.59
C ALA A 122 12.25 -9.89 11.13
N ARG A 123 13.00 -8.86 11.57
CA ARG A 123 14.36 -8.58 11.08
C ARG A 123 15.07 -9.91 11.05
N LEU A 124 15.28 -10.47 9.85
CA LEU A 124 15.72 -11.85 9.71
C LEU A 124 17.13 -11.85 10.33
N MET A 125 17.24 -12.28 11.58
CA MET A 125 18.48 -12.10 12.33
C MET A 125 19.58 -12.76 11.55
N SER A 126 20.63 -11.99 11.26
CA SER A 126 21.79 -12.49 10.55
C SER A 126 22.34 -13.72 11.28
N LYS A 127 22.90 -14.68 10.54
CA LYS A 127 23.56 -15.86 11.15
C LYS A 127 24.61 -15.44 12.20
N THR A 128 25.22 -14.26 12.02
CA THR A 128 26.16 -13.66 12.97
C THR A 128 25.47 -13.22 14.26
N GLU A 129 24.32 -12.55 14.19
CA GLU A 129 23.53 -12.16 15.37
C GLU A 129 23.04 -13.39 16.16
N GLN A 130 22.62 -14.46 15.45
CA GLN A 130 22.21 -15.71 16.10
C GLN A 130 23.36 -16.43 16.81
N ALA A 131 24.58 -16.35 16.28
CA ALA A 131 25.76 -16.93 16.89
C ALA A 131 26.18 -16.20 18.17
N LEU A 132 26.15 -14.86 18.18
CA LEU A 132 26.45 -14.04 19.35
C LEU A 132 25.51 -14.35 20.52
N ILE A 133 24.20 -14.43 20.27
CA ILE A 133 23.20 -14.75 21.30
C ILE A 133 23.41 -16.15 21.88
N LYS A 134 23.81 -17.14 21.06
CA LYS A 134 24.15 -18.47 21.57
C LYS A 134 25.35 -18.44 22.49
N VAL A 135 26.40 -17.69 22.14
CA VAL A 135 27.61 -17.57 22.97
C VAL A 135 27.30 -16.89 24.29
N GLU A 136 26.44 -15.87 24.29
CA GLU A 136 26.06 -15.13 25.50
C GLU A 136 25.25 -15.99 26.47
N LYS A 137 24.29 -16.77 25.96
CA LYS A 137 23.54 -17.76 26.76
C LYS A 137 24.42 -18.89 27.31
N ILE A 138 25.49 -19.23 26.61
CA ILE A 138 26.48 -20.20 27.11
C ILE A 138 27.26 -19.59 28.26
N LYS A 139 27.71 -18.34 28.15
CA LYS A 139 28.42 -17.63 29.23
C LYS A 139 27.58 -17.48 30.50
N GLU A 140 26.28 -17.22 30.37
CA GLU A 140 25.36 -17.16 31.51
C GLU A 140 25.17 -18.52 32.20
N ARG A 141 25.34 -19.64 31.48
CA ARG A 141 25.21 -20.98 32.03
C ARG A 141 26.45 -21.42 32.86
N TYR A 142 27.58 -20.73 32.69
CA TYR A 142 28.83 -21.02 33.38
C TYR A 142 29.23 -19.94 34.39
N ARG A 143 28.27 -19.12 34.82
CA ARG A 143 28.40 -18.12 35.87
C ARG A 143 27.59 -18.54 37.08
#